data_AF-A0A9X3JXS1-F1
#
_entry.id   AF-A0A9X3JXS1-F1
#
_cell.length_a   1.000
_cell.length_b   1.000
_cell.length_c   1.000
_cell.angle_alpha   90.00
_cell.angle_beta   90.00
_cell.angle_gamma   90.00
#
_symmetry.space_group_name_H-M   'P 1'
#
loop_
_entity.id
_entity.type
_entity.pdbx_description
1 polymer ?
#
loop_
_entity_poly.entity_id
_entity_poly.type
_entity_poly.pdbx_seq_one_letter_code
_entity_poly.pdbx_strand_id
1 'polypeptide(L)'
;MTKMWRRAAALTGMALLLSLAAGALQAQWVSNRGYQLLQRVDDVLFGVDNLSLRILDRTHVAGTLLHINAFKPAPVRSRVEFVADCGTPMRLAIRPGNAGSPPELDKLEFAELSWLDGSWAAAEFACESTRQPGRAAQLAREMYERGGPPDTQVIYCDLQPDGSTEVRKGVEVRFSPSANAVSVNRQWLSSGSVTADEVRFGVNSVWRINRQALDIRRSAPGGEMLFSGLCDRRAPALR
;
A
#
# COMPACT_ATOMS: atom_id res chain seq x y z
N MET A 1 54.93 12.51 26.64
CA MET A 1 53.88 13.25 25.90
C MET A 1 53.46 12.45 24.66
N THR A 2 52.64 11.41 24.80
CA THR A 2 52.18 10.59 23.65
C THR A 2 51.07 9.64 24.09
N LYS A 3 49.82 10.13 24.26
CA LYS A 3 48.62 9.26 24.39
C LYS A 3 47.31 10.06 24.46
N MET A 4 46.97 10.88 23.45
CA MET A 4 45.63 11.51 23.43
C MET A 4 44.99 11.67 22.04
N TRP A 5 45.57 11.13 20.98
CA TRP A 5 45.14 11.41 19.59
C TRP A 5 44.76 10.17 18.78
N ARG A 6 44.12 9.16 19.40
CA ARG A 6 43.65 7.96 18.66
C ARG A 6 42.20 7.55 18.89
N ARG A 7 41.41 8.29 19.68
CA ARG A 7 40.01 7.91 19.97
C ARG A 7 38.94 8.70 19.21
N ALA A 8 39.30 9.73 18.44
CA ALA A 8 38.33 10.56 17.73
C ALA A 8 37.98 10.09 16.30
N ALA A 9 38.76 9.17 15.70
CA ALA A 9 38.58 8.79 14.30
C ALA A 9 37.68 7.54 14.08
N ALA A 10 37.38 6.77 15.13
CA ALA A 10 36.63 5.52 15.01
C ALA A 10 35.10 5.69 15.12
N LEU A 11 34.62 6.80 15.69
CA LEU A 11 33.19 7.05 15.91
C LEU A 11 32.50 7.74 14.74
N THR A 12 33.25 8.38 13.84
CA THR A 12 32.70 9.08 12.67
C THR A 12 32.53 8.16 11.46
N GLY A 13 33.26 7.04 11.38
CA GLY A 13 33.19 6.10 10.24
C GLY A 13 32.02 5.13 10.29
N MET A 14 31.50 4.82 11.48
CA MET A 14 30.45 3.80 11.66
C MET A 14 29.03 4.39 11.63
N ALA A 15 28.89 5.70 11.87
CA ALA A 15 27.62 6.43 11.72
C ALA A 15 27.25 6.69 10.24
N LEU A 16 28.23 6.71 9.32
CA LEU A 16 27.98 6.95 7.89
C LEU A 16 27.53 5.69 7.11
N LEU A 17 27.74 4.50 7.66
CA LEU A 17 27.38 3.23 7.00
C LEU A 17 25.97 2.74 7.35
N LEU A 18 25.41 3.18 8.48
CA LEU A 18 24.04 2.82 8.89
C LEU A 18 22.95 3.71 8.27
N SER A 19 23.29 4.87 7.72
CA SER A 19 22.37 5.73 6.96
C SER A 19 22.15 5.28 5.51
N LEU A 20 22.98 4.36 4.98
CA LEU A 20 22.88 3.90 3.60
C LEU A 20 21.97 2.68 3.42
N ALA A 21 21.67 1.92 4.49
CA ALA A 21 20.80 0.74 4.40
C ALA A 21 19.29 1.08 4.51
N ALA A 22 18.94 2.18 5.17
CA ALA A 22 17.54 2.65 5.22
C ALA A 22 17.10 3.37 3.92
N GLY A 23 18.05 3.91 3.15
CA GLY A 23 17.76 4.60 1.88
C GLY A 23 17.48 3.68 0.69
N ALA A 24 17.92 2.42 0.73
CA ALA A 24 17.78 1.50 -0.40
C ALA A 24 16.33 1.00 -0.63
N LEU A 25 15.45 1.10 0.37
CA LEU A 25 14.01 0.82 0.21
C LEU A 25 13.18 2.08 -0.10
N GLN A 26 13.77 3.28 -0.01
CA GLN A 26 13.12 4.54 -0.39
C GLN A 26 13.45 4.95 -1.83
N ALA A 27 14.45 4.33 -2.46
CA ALA A 27 14.94 4.71 -3.79
C ALA A 27 14.01 4.33 -4.97
N GLN A 28 12.85 3.71 -4.73
CA GLN A 28 11.85 3.44 -5.77
C GLN A 28 10.89 4.62 -6.02
N TRP A 29 10.98 5.68 -5.22
CA TRP A 29 9.99 6.77 -5.17
C TRP A 29 10.25 7.95 -6.11
N VAL A 30 11.36 7.94 -6.86
CA VAL A 30 11.62 8.99 -7.84
C VAL A 30 10.88 8.64 -9.14
N SER A 31 9.69 9.24 -9.27
CA SER A 31 9.07 9.64 -10.54
C SER A 31 10.11 9.78 -11.64
N ASN A 32 10.15 8.83 -12.59
CA ASN A 32 11.01 8.94 -13.76
C ASN A 32 10.47 8.23 -15.01
N ARG A 33 9.17 7.89 -15.03
CA ARG A 33 8.52 7.21 -16.17
C ARG A 33 7.13 7.75 -16.54
N GLY A 34 6.78 8.96 -16.12
CA GLY A 34 5.53 9.63 -16.50
C GLY A 34 4.27 9.13 -15.78
N TYR A 35 4.41 8.44 -14.64
CA TYR A 35 3.26 8.00 -13.84
C TYR A 35 3.52 8.14 -12.33
N GLN A 36 2.43 8.17 -11.56
CA GLN A 36 2.41 8.23 -10.10
C GLN A 36 1.97 6.88 -9.53
N LEU A 37 2.73 6.33 -8.57
CA LEU A 37 2.34 5.13 -7.85
C LEU A 37 1.39 5.48 -6.71
N LEU A 38 0.28 4.76 -6.60
CA LEU A 38 -0.80 5.06 -5.67
C LEU A 38 -0.94 4.00 -4.59
N GLN A 39 -0.70 2.74 -4.93
CA GLN A 39 -0.94 1.63 -4.00
C GLN A 39 -0.12 0.40 -4.38
N ARG A 40 0.10 -0.49 -3.41
CA ARG A 40 0.60 -1.85 -3.63
C ARG A 40 -0.36 -2.89 -3.03
N VAL A 41 -0.74 -3.87 -3.85
CA VAL A 41 -1.46 -5.09 -3.41
C VAL A 41 -0.65 -6.30 -3.86
N ASP A 42 -0.21 -7.14 -2.93
CA ASP A 42 0.67 -8.27 -3.18
C ASP A 42 1.93 -7.88 -4.00
N ASP A 43 2.06 -8.46 -5.20
CA ASP A 43 3.14 -8.21 -6.16
C ASP A 43 2.77 -7.19 -7.24
N VAL A 44 1.60 -6.55 -7.13
CA VAL A 44 1.11 -5.53 -8.07
C VAL A 44 1.20 -4.14 -7.44
N LEU A 45 1.84 -3.23 -8.18
CA LEU A 45 1.81 -1.79 -7.95
C LEU A 45 0.75 -1.18 -8.87
N PHE A 46 -0.16 -0.39 -8.28
CA PHE A 46 -1.13 0.40 -8.99
C PHE A 46 -0.62 1.83 -9.12
N GLY A 47 -0.76 2.40 -10.31
CA GLY A 47 -0.40 3.78 -10.57
C GLY A 47 -1.30 4.43 -11.61
N VAL A 48 -1.20 5.74 -11.75
CA VAL A 48 -1.90 6.49 -12.79
C VAL A 48 -0.89 7.27 -13.62
N ASP A 49 -1.03 7.21 -14.95
CA ASP A 49 -0.32 8.12 -15.85
C ASP A 49 -0.90 9.52 -15.65
N ASN A 50 -0.16 10.40 -14.97
CA ASN A 50 -0.65 11.74 -14.65
C ASN A 50 -0.76 12.65 -15.87
N LEU A 51 -0.07 12.32 -16.97
CA LEU A 51 -0.18 13.04 -18.24
C LEU A 51 -1.41 12.61 -19.04
N SER A 52 -1.98 11.42 -18.73
CA SER A 52 -3.23 10.95 -19.33
C SER A 52 -4.49 11.60 -18.74
N LEU A 53 -4.37 12.28 -17.59
CA LEU A 53 -5.53 12.83 -16.89
C LEU A 53 -6.21 13.93 -17.72
N ARG A 54 -7.51 13.78 -17.95
CA ARG A 54 -8.33 14.72 -18.70
C ARG A 54 -9.67 14.97 -18.03
N ILE A 55 -9.95 16.21 -17.68
CA ILE A 55 -11.26 16.66 -17.21
C ILE A 55 -12.24 16.57 -18.38
N LEU A 56 -13.33 15.82 -18.21
CA LEU A 56 -14.36 15.66 -19.24
C LEU A 56 -15.50 16.65 -19.01
N ASP A 57 -15.94 16.78 -17.76
CA ASP A 57 -16.94 17.75 -17.32
C ASP A 57 -16.73 18.10 -15.83
N ARG A 58 -17.78 18.59 -15.15
CA ARG A 58 -17.72 19.00 -13.73
C ARG A 58 -17.49 17.85 -12.75
N THR A 59 -17.86 16.62 -13.11
CA THR A 59 -17.83 15.46 -12.22
C THR A 59 -17.03 14.30 -12.79
N HIS A 60 -16.62 14.33 -14.06
CA HIS A 60 -15.93 13.21 -14.70
C HIS A 60 -14.48 13.53 -15.09
N VAL A 61 -13.58 12.63 -14.74
CA VAL A 61 -12.15 12.68 -15.09
C VAL A 61 -11.74 11.37 -15.75
N ALA A 62 -11.18 11.44 -16.96
CA ALA A 62 -10.57 10.30 -17.64
C ALA A 62 -9.09 10.16 -17.25
N GLY A 63 -8.59 8.93 -17.27
CA GLY A 63 -7.16 8.64 -17.10
C GLY A 63 -6.80 7.20 -17.45
N THR A 64 -5.52 6.87 -17.31
CA THR A 64 -4.98 5.53 -17.51
C THR A 64 -4.45 4.95 -16.20
N LEU A 65 -5.09 3.86 -15.74
CA LEU A 65 -4.64 3.02 -14.63
C LEU A 65 -3.56 2.06 -15.11
N LEU A 66 -2.49 1.93 -14.34
CA LEU A 66 -1.32 1.11 -14.64
C LEU A 66 -1.23 -0.01 -13.62
N HIS A 67 -1.03 -1.23 -14.11
CA HIS A 67 -0.64 -2.38 -13.30
C HIS A 67 0.82 -2.71 -13.56
N ILE A 68 1.63 -2.71 -12.52
CA ILE A 68 3.08 -2.89 -12.61
C ILE A 68 3.48 -4.04 -11.68
N ASN A 69 4.31 -4.96 -12.14
CA ASN A 69 4.86 -5.99 -11.25
C ASN A 69 5.93 -5.36 -10.33
N ALA A 70 5.79 -5.53 -9.02
CA ALA A 70 6.68 -4.94 -8.02
C ALA A 70 8.13 -5.44 -8.12
N PHE A 71 8.33 -6.69 -8.55
CA PHE A 71 9.65 -7.31 -8.69
C PHE A 71 10.24 -7.13 -10.09
N LYS A 72 9.39 -6.95 -11.10
CA LYS A 72 9.78 -6.68 -12.49
C LYS A 72 9.00 -5.49 -13.05
N PRO A 73 9.37 -4.24 -12.69
CA PRO A 73 8.59 -3.05 -13.05
C PRO A 73 8.60 -2.69 -14.56
N ALA A 74 9.43 -3.38 -15.35
CA ALA A 74 9.55 -3.16 -16.79
C ALA A 74 9.48 -4.50 -17.56
N PRO A 75 8.64 -4.60 -18.61
CA PRO A 75 7.63 -3.62 -19.05
C PRO A 75 6.46 -3.49 -18.06
N VAL A 76 5.63 -2.44 -18.21
CA VAL A 76 4.35 -2.33 -17.49
C VAL A 76 3.47 -3.53 -17.84
N ARG A 77 2.83 -4.15 -16.85
CA ARG A 77 2.05 -5.39 -17.04
C ARG A 77 0.78 -5.13 -17.84
N SER A 78 0.03 -4.10 -17.49
CA SER A 78 -1.12 -3.65 -18.27
C SER A 78 -1.44 -2.17 -18.03
N ARG A 79 -2.17 -1.60 -18.99
CA ARG A 79 -2.71 -0.24 -18.96
C ARG A 79 -4.21 -0.34 -19.24
N VAL A 80 -5.01 0.37 -18.45
CA VAL A 80 -6.46 0.33 -18.54
C VAL A 80 -6.98 1.76 -18.51
N GLU A 81 -7.71 2.16 -19.54
CA GLU A 81 -8.39 3.45 -19.57
C GLU A 81 -9.58 3.41 -18.61
N PHE A 82 -9.78 4.50 -17.87
CA PHE A 82 -10.91 4.64 -16.97
C PHE A 82 -11.52 6.04 -17.05
N VAL A 83 -12.76 6.14 -16.55
CA VAL A 83 -13.41 7.41 -16.22
C VAL A 83 -13.87 7.33 -14.78
N ALA A 84 -13.39 8.25 -13.95
CA ALA A 84 -13.87 8.44 -12.58
C ALA A 84 -15.05 9.40 -12.57
N ASP A 85 -16.13 9.01 -11.91
CA ASP A 85 -17.23 9.89 -11.49
C ASP A 85 -16.92 10.37 -10.06
N CYS A 86 -16.51 11.63 -9.95
CA CYS A 86 -16.13 12.34 -8.72
C CYS A 86 -17.33 12.81 -7.88
N GLY A 87 -18.54 12.32 -8.18
CA GLY A 87 -19.73 12.48 -7.34
C GLY A 87 -19.62 11.74 -6.00
N THR A 88 -20.71 11.74 -5.25
CA THR A 88 -20.81 11.00 -3.98
C THR A 88 -22.03 10.07 -4.03
N PRO A 89 -21.85 8.73 -4.04
CA PRO A 89 -20.58 8.01 -3.94
C PRO A 89 -19.72 8.14 -5.21
N MET A 90 -18.40 8.06 -5.05
CA MET A 90 -17.45 8.04 -6.16
C MET A 90 -17.53 6.69 -6.87
N ARG A 91 -17.45 6.69 -8.20
CA ARG A 91 -17.53 5.48 -9.03
C ARG A 91 -16.48 5.51 -10.14
N LEU A 92 -16.20 4.37 -10.75
CA LEU A 92 -15.25 4.27 -11.85
C LEU A 92 -15.78 3.34 -12.94
N ALA A 93 -15.66 3.78 -14.19
CA ALA A 93 -15.95 2.97 -15.36
C ALA A 93 -14.66 2.60 -16.06
N ILE A 94 -14.45 1.31 -16.33
CA ILE A 94 -13.35 0.82 -17.13
C ILE A 94 -13.74 0.90 -18.61
N ARG A 95 -12.87 1.50 -19.42
CA ARG A 95 -13.09 1.63 -20.85
C ARG A 95 -12.15 0.70 -21.62
N PRO A 96 -12.67 -0.33 -22.30
CA PRO A 96 -11.88 -1.05 -23.29
C PRO A 96 -11.75 -0.18 -24.56
N GLY A 97 -10.53 0.18 -24.97
CA GLY A 97 -10.30 0.82 -26.28
C GLY A 97 -9.13 1.81 -26.35
N ASN A 98 -9.04 2.51 -27.49
CA ASN A 98 -7.97 3.46 -27.80
C ASN A 98 -8.13 4.79 -27.05
N ALA A 99 -7.08 5.21 -26.32
CA ALA A 99 -6.99 6.45 -25.55
C ALA A 99 -7.25 7.75 -26.36
N GLY A 100 -7.27 7.68 -27.69
CA GLY A 100 -7.41 8.83 -28.59
C GLY A 100 -8.84 9.39 -28.71
N SER A 101 -9.88 8.55 -28.62
CA SER A 101 -11.26 9.05 -28.77
C SER A 101 -11.82 9.58 -27.45
N PRO A 102 -12.59 10.68 -27.45
CA PRO A 102 -13.36 11.10 -26.28
C PRO A 102 -14.28 9.96 -25.79
N PRO A 103 -14.37 9.72 -24.47
CA PRO A 103 -15.33 8.76 -23.93
C PRO A 103 -16.77 9.27 -24.06
N GLU A 104 -17.69 8.40 -24.45
CA GLU A 104 -19.12 8.66 -24.48
C GLU A 104 -19.71 8.29 -23.11
N LEU A 105 -19.90 9.29 -22.24
CA LEU A 105 -20.22 9.09 -20.82
C LEU A 105 -21.51 8.31 -20.58
N ASP A 106 -22.51 8.47 -21.44
CA ASP A 106 -23.81 7.80 -21.40
C ASP A 106 -23.73 6.29 -21.69
N LYS A 107 -22.63 5.83 -22.27
CA LYS A 107 -22.39 4.41 -22.60
C LYS A 107 -21.47 3.70 -21.60
N LEU A 108 -20.98 4.42 -20.59
CA LEU A 108 -20.07 3.86 -19.60
C LEU A 108 -20.83 3.18 -18.48
N GLU A 109 -20.36 1.99 -18.11
CA GLU A 109 -20.85 1.26 -16.94
C GLU A 109 -19.99 1.64 -15.73
N PHE A 110 -20.55 2.47 -14.86
CA PHE A 110 -19.88 2.89 -13.62
C PHE A 110 -20.11 1.87 -12.52
N ALA A 111 -19.02 1.33 -11.97
CA ALA A 111 -19.02 0.39 -10.87
C ALA A 111 -18.59 1.04 -9.55
N GLU A 112 -18.94 0.38 -8.45
CA GLU A 112 -18.40 0.71 -7.13
C GLU A 112 -16.89 0.46 -7.08
N LEU A 113 -16.22 1.26 -6.27
CA LEU A 113 -14.77 1.22 -6.12
C LEU A 113 -14.36 0.14 -5.13
N SER A 114 -13.31 -0.60 -5.48
CA SER A 114 -12.65 -1.56 -4.60
C SER A 114 -11.28 -1.05 -4.18
N TRP A 115 -10.90 -1.40 -2.95
CA TRP A 115 -9.58 -1.07 -2.44
C TRP A 115 -8.50 -1.98 -3.02
N LEU A 116 -8.82 -3.24 -3.35
CA LEU A 116 -7.82 -4.26 -3.68
C LEU A 116 -7.49 -4.35 -5.17
N ASP A 117 -8.26 -3.69 -6.04
CA ASP A 117 -8.00 -3.61 -7.49
C ASP A 117 -7.43 -2.25 -7.93
N GLY A 118 -7.15 -1.36 -6.97
CA GLY A 118 -6.61 -0.02 -7.22
C GLY A 118 -7.62 0.99 -7.79
N SER A 119 -8.86 0.60 -8.06
CA SER A 119 -9.89 1.49 -8.61
C SER A 119 -10.20 2.66 -7.66
N TRP A 120 -10.28 2.40 -6.36
CA TRP A 120 -10.47 3.46 -5.37
C TRP A 120 -9.34 4.50 -5.42
N ALA A 121 -8.09 4.03 -5.38
CA ALA A 121 -6.93 4.91 -5.36
C ALA A 121 -6.81 5.72 -6.66
N ALA A 122 -7.11 5.09 -7.80
CA ALA A 122 -7.10 5.75 -9.10
C ALA A 122 -8.17 6.84 -9.22
N ALA A 123 -9.41 6.55 -8.79
CA ALA A 123 -10.51 7.50 -8.81
C ALA A 123 -10.24 8.69 -7.88
N GLU A 124 -9.87 8.42 -6.61
CA GLU A 124 -9.54 9.47 -5.64
C GLU A 124 -8.39 10.34 -6.17
N PHE A 125 -7.35 9.72 -6.71
CA PHE A 125 -6.22 10.45 -7.27
C PHE A 125 -6.63 11.34 -8.44
N ALA A 126 -7.41 10.83 -9.39
CA ALA A 126 -7.87 11.59 -10.54
C ALA A 126 -8.74 12.80 -10.12
N CYS A 127 -9.67 12.58 -9.20
CA CYS A 127 -10.57 13.62 -8.70
C CYS A 127 -9.84 14.70 -7.89
N GLU A 128 -8.91 14.33 -7.01
CA GLU A 128 -8.19 15.30 -6.19
C GLU A 128 -7.03 15.99 -6.92
N SER A 129 -6.29 15.27 -7.77
CA SER A 129 -5.19 15.86 -8.53
C SER A 129 -5.67 16.87 -9.56
N THR A 130 -6.87 16.70 -10.14
CA THR A 130 -7.44 17.70 -11.07
C THR A 130 -7.95 18.96 -10.34
N ARG A 131 -8.37 18.83 -9.07
CA ARG A 131 -8.68 19.97 -8.20
C ARG A 131 -7.43 20.71 -7.72
N GLN A 132 -6.34 19.99 -7.51
CA GLN A 132 -5.08 20.52 -6.96
C GLN A 132 -3.84 20.00 -7.73
N PRO A 133 -3.62 20.39 -9.01
CA PRO A 133 -2.57 19.80 -9.85
C PRO A 133 -1.16 19.92 -9.24
N GLY A 134 -0.87 21.04 -8.56
CA GLY A 134 0.40 21.26 -7.88
C GLY A 134 0.70 20.30 -6.72
N ARG A 135 -0.29 19.53 -6.25
CA ARG A 135 -0.16 18.56 -5.15
C ARG A 135 -0.24 17.11 -5.61
N ALA A 136 -0.33 16.83 -6.91
CA ALA A 136 -0.48 15.47 -7.42
C ALA A 136 0.60 14.50 -6.88
N ALA A 137 1.87 14.88 -6.94
CA ALA A 137 2.96 14.04 -6.43
C ALA A 137 2.87 13.80 -4.90
N GLN A 138 2.46 14.82 -4.14
CA GLN A 138 2.25 14.69 -2.70
C GLN A 138 1.08 13.74 -2.41
N LEU A 139 -0.04 13.89 -3.13
CA LEU A 139 -1.23 13.07 -2.99
C LEU A 139 -0.92 11.59 -3.26
N ALA A 140 -0.22 11.30 -4.36
CA ALA A 140 0.20 9.95 -4.70
C ALA A 140 1.06 9.33 -3.60
N ARG A 141 2.02 10.10 -3.05
CA ARG A 141 2.84 9.66 -1.92
C ARG A 141 2.02 9.36 -0.69
N GLU A 142 1.09 10.25 -0.33
CA GLU A 142 0.22 10.07 0.82
C GLU A 142 -0.66 8.82 0.69
N MET A 143 -1.24 8.59 -0.49
CA MET A 143 -2.02 7.39 -0.80
C MET A 143 -1.19 6.11 -0.66
N TYR A 144 0.03 6.11 -1.19
CA TYR A 144 0.85 4.92 -1.12
C TYR A 144 1.38 4.64 0.30
N GLU A 145 1.86 5.67 0.99
CA GLU A 145 2.49 5.51 2.30
C GLU A 145 1.46 5.24 3.40
N ARG A 146 0.31 5.92 3.34
CA ARG A 146 -0.66 5.99 4.44
C ARG A 146 -2.10 5.75 4.00
N GLY A 147 -2.39 5.65 2.71
CA GLY A 147 -3.72 5.37 2.21
C GLY A 147 -4.29 4.09 2.82
N GLY A 148 -5.60 4.12 3.03
CA GLY A 148 -6.41 3.03 3.54
C GLY A 148 -7.88 3.44 3.47
N PRO A 149 -8.81 2.47 3.52
CA PRO A 149 -10.22 2.77 3.73
C PRO A 149 -10.42 3.65 4.99
N PRO A 150 -11.44 4.52 5.06
CA PRO A 150 -11.63 5.46 6.17
C PRO A 150 -11.73 4.81 7.56
N ASP A 151 -12.20 3.58 7.65
CA ASP A 151 -12.35 2.79 8.88
C ASP A 151 -11.11 1.93 9.22
N THR A 152 -9.97 2.22 8.60
CA THR A 152 -8.73 1.46 8.83
C THR A 152 -8.32 1.53 10.29
N GLN A 153 -8.17 0.35 10.89
CA GLN A 153 -7.59 0.15 12.22
C GLN A 153 -6.14 -0.31 12.09
N VAL A 154 -5.32 -0.02 13.09
CA VAL A 154 -3.90 -0.39 13.13
C VAL A 154 -3.60 -1.11 14.45
N ILE A 155 -2.86 -2.21 14.34
CA ILE A 155 -2.28 -2.94 15.47
C ILE A 155 -0.83 -3.28 15.16
N TYR A 156 -0.05 -3.49 16.22
CA TYR A 156 1.37 -3.79 16.16
C TYR A 156 1.62 -5.10 16.87
N CYS A 157 2.14 -6.08 16.15
CA CYS A 157 2.31 -7.44 16.66
C CYS A 157 3.78 -7.77 16.85
N ASP A 158 4.10 -8.31 18.03
CA ASP A 158 5.38 -8.93 18.33
C ASP A 158 5.30 -10.41 17.97
N LEU A 159 6.19 -10.89 17.11
CA LEU A 159 6.14 -12.25 16.54
C LEU A 159 7.30 -13.09 17.06
N GLN A 160 6.99 -14.25 17.61
CA GLN A 160 7.95 -15.23 18.09
C GLN A 160 7.82 -16.51 17.25
N PRO A 161 8.90 -16.99 16.60
CA PRO A 161 8.91 -18.30 15.96
C PRO A 161 8.71 -19.40 17.01
N ASP A 162 8.02 -20.47 16.64
CA ASP A 162 7.86 -21.61 17.53
C ASP A 162 9.23 -22.22 17.89
N GLY A 163 9.41 -22.56 19.17
CA GLY A 163 10.67 -23.08 19.71
C GLY A 163 11.83 -22.07 19.82
N SER A 164 11.63 -20.78 19.51
CA SER A 164 12.67 -19.74 19.63
C SER A 164 12.37 -18.75 20.75
N THR A 165 13.39 -18.10 21.32
CA THR A 165 13.24 -16.94 22.23
C THR A 165 13.38 -15.59 21.52
N GLU A 166 13.69 -15.60 20.21
CA GLU A 166 13.80 -14.39 19.41
C GLU A 166 12.42 -13.83 19.10
N VAL A 167 12.26 -12.51 19.30
CA VAL A 167 10.99 -11.81 19.04
C VAL A 167 11.22 -10.70 18.02
N ARG A 168 10.53 -10.80 16.88
CA ARG A 168 10.43 -9.71 15.92
C ARG A 168 9.35 -8.75 16.37
N LYS A 169 9.75 -7.55 16.78
CA LYS A 169 8.83 -6.57 17.36
C LYS A 169 8.17 -5.67 16.33
N GLY A 170 6.96 -5.23 16.67
CA GLY A 170 6.34 -4.07 16.03
C GLY A 170 5.93 -4.28 14.57
N VAL A 171 5.50 -5.48 14.18
CA VAL A 171 4.93 -5.70 12.84
C VAL A 171 3.61 -4.98 12.76
N GLU A 172 3.52 -3.97 11.89
CA GLU A 172 2.30 -3.22 11.68
C GLU A 172 1.31 -4.05 10.85
N VAL A 173 0.11 -4.22 11.38
CA VAL A 173 -1.03 -4.78 10.66
C VAL A 173 -2.14 -3.74 10.63
N ARG A 174 -2.56 -3.38 9.43
CA ARG A 174 -3.69 -2.48 9.17
C ARG A 174 -4.86 -3.31 8.63
N PHE A 175 -6.09 -3.00 9.02
CA PHE A 175 -7.25 -3.69 8.49
C PHE A 175 -8.50 -2.82 8.47
N SER A 176 -9.40 -3.10 7.53
CA SER A 176 -10.70 -2.43 7.39
C SER A 176 -11.79 -3.50 7.29
N PRO A 177 -12.74 -3.54 8.25
CA PRO A 177 -13.89 -4.42 8.15
C PRO A 177 -14.80 -4.10 6.97
N SER A 178 -15.06 -2.81 6.68
CA SER A 178 -15.97 -2.42 5.60
C SER A 178 -15.43 -2.76 4.21
N ALA A 179 -14.12 -2.62 4.00
CA ALA A 179 -13.46 -2.98 2.74
C ALA A 179 -12.97 -4.43 2.69
N ASN A 180 -13.18 -5.21 3.77
CA ASN A 180 -12.62 -6.56 3.94
C ASN A 180 -11.13 -6.64 3.55
N ALA A 181 -10.35 -5.63 3.95
CA ALA A 181 -8.98 -5.42 3.48
C ALA A 181 -7.98 -5.54 4.62
N VAL A 182 -6.83 -6.16 4.36
CA VAL A 182 -5.74 -6.32 5.32
C VAL A 182 -4.43 -5.88 4.68
N SER A 183 -3.61 -5.18 5.45
CA SER A 183 -2.25 -4.81 5.08
C SER A 183 -1.27 -5.16 6.19
N VAL A 184 -0.07 -5.59 5.80
CA VAL A 184 1.05 -5.82 6.71
C VAL A 184 2.22 -4.96 6.24
N ASN A 185 2.80 -4.17 7.14
CA ASN A 185 3.89 -3.23 6.86
C ASN A 185 3.64 -2.39 5.59
N ARG A 186 2.42 -1.85 5.46
CA ARG A 186 1.94 -1.00 4.34
C ARG A 186 1.73 -1.72 2.99
N GLN A 187 1.86 -3.04 2.92
CA GLN A 187 1.48 -3.81 1.74
C GLN A 187 0.07 -4.38 1.93
N TRP A 188 -0.88 -4.05 1.05
CA TRP A 188 -2.21 -4.66 1.06
C TRP A 188 -2.14 -6.09 0.51
N LEU A 189 -2.98 -6.99 1.04
CA LEU A 189 -2.95 -8.42 0.72
C LEU A 189 -4.30 -8.84 0.15
N SER A 190 -4.32 -9.42 -1.06
CA SER A 190 -5.56 -9.96 -1.63
C SER A 190 -6.09 -11.17 -0.86
N SER A 191 -5.21 -11.88 -0.14
CA SER A 191 -5.56 -12.97 0.76
C SER A 191 -6.17 -12.52 2.09
N GLY A 192 -6.25 -11.20 2.32
CA GLY A 192 -6.81 -10.62 3.53
C GLY A 192 -8.30 -10.88 3.68
N SER A 193 -8.73 -11.15 4.91
CA SER A 193 -10.15 -11.15 5.28
C SER A 193 -10.31 -10.67 6.71
N VAL A 194 -11.42 -9.98 6.97
CA VAL A 194 -11.76 -9.38 8.25
C VAL A 194 -13.17 -9.81 8.63
N THR A 195 -13.32 -10.44 9.78
CA THR A 195 -14.61 -10.76 10.39
C THR A 195 -14.78 -9.97 11.68
N ALA A 196 -15.93 -10.11 12.36
CA ALA A 196 -16.16 -9.50 13.66
C ALA A 196 -15.07 -9.86 14.69
N ASP A 197 -14.57 -11.10 14.64
CA ASP A 197 -13.69 -11.65 15.67
C ASP A 197 -12.23 -11.78 15.22
N GLU A 198 -11.97 -11.83 13.92
CA GLU A 198 -10.67 -12.24 13.40
C GLU A 198 -10.20 -11.41 12.20
N VAL A 199 -8.89 -11.17 12.13
CA VAL A 199 -8.18 -10.75 10.92
C VAL A 199 -7.35 -11.92 10.41
N ARG A 200 -7.52 -12.29 9.15
CA ARG A 200 -6.80 -13.41 8.51
C ARG A 200 -6.09 -12.97 7.26
N PHE A 201 -4.92 -13.55 7.00
CA PHE A 201 -4.18 -13.34 5.74
C PHE A 201 -3.13 -14.43 5.51
N GLY A 202 -2.65 -14.53 4.28
CA GLY A 202 -1.64 -15.52 3.87
C GLY A 202 -2.26 -16.76 3.23
N VAL A 203 -1.62 -17.23 2.15
CA VAL A 203 -2.11 -18.34 1.31
C VAL A 203 -1.54 -19.68 1.77
N ASN A 204 -0.21 -19.81 1.79
CA ASN A 204 0.48 -21.07 2.12
C ASN A 204 0.66 -21.29 3.62
N SER A 205 0.45 -20.26 4.42
CA SER A 205 0.47 -20.32 5.88
C SER A 205 -0.43 -19.20 6.35
N VAL A 206 -1.38 -19.54 7.21
CA VAL A 206 -2.45 -18.61 7.57
C VAL A 206 -2.06 -17.89 8.85
N TRP A 207 -2.00 -16.57 8.77
CA TRP A 207 -1.98 -15.70 9.93
C TRP A 207 -3.41 -15.46 10.41
N ARG A 208 -3.61 -15.53 11.72
CA ARG A 208 -4.88 -15.27 12.38
C ARG A 208 -4.62 -14.34 13.55
N ILE A 209 -5.39 -13.27 13.63
CA ILE A 209 -5.35 -12.32 14.74
C ILE A 209 -6.72 -12.27 15.38
N ASN A 210 -6.80 -12.61 16.67
CA ASN A 210 -8.02 -12.39 17.43
C ASN A 210 -8.17 -10.88 17.72
N ARG A 211 -9.26 -10.26 17.27
CA ARG A 211 -9.47 -8.81 17.37
C ARG A 211 -9.73 -8.32 18.79
N GLN A 212 -10.17 -9.22 19.68
CA GLN A 212 -10.48 -8.92 21.07
C GLN A 212 -9.29 -9.26 21.98
N ALA A 213 -8.78 -10.49 21.89
CA ALA A 213 -7.66 -10.94 22.71
C ALA A 213 -6.32 -10.35 22.26
N LEU A 214 -6.24 -9.83 21.03
CA LEU A 214 -5.03 -9.29 20.42
C LEU A 214 -3.86 -10.28 20.45
N ASP A 215 -4.14 -11.56 20.25
CA ASP A 215 -3.11 -12.56 19.97
C ASP A 215 -3.00 -12.81 18.46
N ILE A 216 -1.79 -13.15 18.02
CA ILE A 216 -1.51 -13.50 16.63
C ILE A 216 -0.89 -14.88 16.57
N ARG A 217 -1.31 -15.65 15.57
CA ARG A 217 -0.75 -16.97 15.28
C ARG A 217 -0.54 -17.15 13.79
N ARG A 218 0.53 -17.83 13.42
CA ARG A 218 0.74 -18.34 12.07
C ARG A 218 0.73 -19.86 12.12
N SER A 219 -0.08 -20.48 11.29
CA SER A 219 -0.08 -21.93 11.14
C SER A 219 0.34 -22.35 9.73
N ALA A 220 1.04 -23.47 9.64
CA ALA A 220 1.28 -24.19 8.40
C ALA A 220 -0.04 -24.74 7.82
N PRO A 221 -0.08 -25.20 6.55
CA PRO A 221 -1.27 -25.85 5.99
C PRO A 221 -1.74 -27.05 6.81
N GLY A 222 -0.80 -27.78 7.44
CA GLY A 222 -1.09 -28.92 8.32
C GLY A 222 -1.53 -28.54 9.74
N GLY A 223 -1.70 -27.25 10.05
CA GLY A 223 -2.16 -26.76 11.35
C GLY A 223 -1.05 -26.52 12.39
N GLU A 224 0.16 -27.01 12.15
CA GLU A 224 1.34 -26.75 13.00
C GLU A 224 1.53 -25.26 13.22
N MET A 225 1.79 -24.88 14.47
CA MET A 225 2.07 -23.49 14.83
C MET A 225 3.50 -23.14 14.43
N LEU A 226 3.64 -22.12 13.57
CA LEU A 226 4.94 -21.64 13.12
C LEU A 226 5.39 -20.40 13.90
N PHE A 227 4.42 -19.55 14.26
CA PHE A 227 4.64 -18.33 15.01
C PHE A 227 3.47 -18.07 15.95
N SER A 228 3.77 -17.43 17.08
CA SER A 228 2.78 -16.86 17.98
C SER A 228 3.22 -15.47 18.44
N GLY A 229 2.31 -14.72 19.05
CA GLY A 229 2.60 -13.36 19.44
C GLY A 229 1.44 -12.64 20.10
N LEU A 230 1.74 -11.44 20.59
CA LEU A 230 0.78 -10.50 21.12
C LEU A 230 0.81 -9.22 20.29
N CYS A 231 -0.35 -8.60 20.15
CA CYS A 231 -0.53 -7.35 19.46
C CYS A 231 -0.96 -6.25 20.43
N ASP A 232 -0.58 -5.01 20.13
CA ASP A 232 -1.03 -3.81 20.83
C ASP A 232 -1.58 -2.81 19.80
N ARG A 233 -2.56 -2.00 20.21
CA ARG A 233 -3.08 -0.91 19.37
C ARG A 233 -2.16 0.31 19.38
N ARG A 234 -1.24 0.39 20.33
CA ARG A 234 -0.25 1.46 20.46
C ARG A 234 0.98 1.12 19.65
N ALA A 235 1.49 2.11 18.93
CA ALA A 235 2.75 1.98 18.22
C ALA A 235 3.88 1.64 19.20
N PRO A 236 4.82 0.75 18.82
CA PRO A 236 6.00 0.48 19.61
C PRO A 236 6.83 1.78 19.75
N ALA A 237 7.50 1.95 20.89
CA ALA A 237 8.41 3.06 21.09
C ALA A 237 9.48 3.06 19.98
N LEU A 238 9.62 4.18 19.28
CA LEU A 238 10.72 4.41 18.34
C LEU A 238 12.04 4.25 19.12
N ARG A 239 12.86 3.28 18.73
CA ARG A 239 14.20 3.06 19.29
C ARG A 239 15.25 3.74 18.43
#